data_AF-Q699P9-F1
#
_entry.id   AF-Q699P9-F1
#
_cell.length_a   1.000
_cell.length_b   1.000
_cell.length_c   1.000
_cell.angle_alpha   90.00
_cell.angle_beta   90.00
_cell.angle_gamma   90.00
#
_symmetry.space_group_name_H-M   'P 1'
#
loop_
_entity.id
_entity.type
_entity.pdbx_description
1 polymer ?
#
loop_
_entity_poly.entity_id
_entity_poly.type
_entity_poly.pdbx_seq_one_letter_code
_entity_poly.pdbx_strand_id
1 'polypeptide(L)' 'MMTNLETRLSGADPAFSRELRDQLVQALGAVKRDLLRGGTTQQFREWQQQADAIEAGMKILEQIEGA' A
#
# COMPACT_ATOMS: atom_id res chain seq x y z
N MET A 1 -3.98 11.68 18.42
CA MET A 1 -3.48 12.91 17.78
C MET A 1 -3.49 12.63 16.29
N MET A 2 -4.15 13.45 15.48
CA MET A 2 -4.37 13.17 14.05
C MET A 2 -3.15 13.60 13.24
N THR A 3 -2.67 12.73 12.34
CA THR A 3 -1.57 12.99 11.42
C THR A 3 -2.05 13.81 10.22
N ASN A 4 -1.13 14.54 9.57
CA ASN A 4 -1.45 15.25 8.32
C ASN A 4 -1.97 14.31 7.22
N LEU A 5 -1.61 13.01 7.28
CA LEU A 5 -2.10 11.99 6.37
C LEU A 5 -3.59 11.73 6.61
N GLU A 6 -3.99 11.49 7.87
CA GLU A 6 -5.40 11.30 8.25
C GLU A 6 -6.26 12.51 7.85
N THR A 7 -5.79 13.74 8.06
CA THR A 7 -6.51 14.96 7.64
C THR A 7 -6.77 15.02 6.13
N ARG A 8 -5.80 14.59 5.31
CA ARG A 8 -5.95 14.56 3.84
C ARG A 8 -6.88 13.44 3.38
N LEU A 9 -6.86 12.30 4.08
CA LEU A 9 -7.65 11.12 3.75
C LEU A 9 -9.11 11.22 4.19
N SER A 10 -9.43 11.89 5.30
CA SER A 10 -10.80 12.05 5.83
C SER A 10 -11.68 13.06 5.05
N GLY A 11 -11.40 13.30 3.77
CA GLY A 11 -12.28 14.07 2.87
C GLY A 11 -11.75 15.42 2.38
N ALA A 12 -10.56 15.85 2.80
CA ALA A 12 -9.97 17.09 2.30
C ALA A 12 -9.44 16.97 0.85
N ASP A 13 -9.10 15.76 0.39
CA ASP A 13 -8.52 15.54 -0.94
C ASP A 13 -8.83 14.12 -1.49
N PRO A 14 -10.04 13.91 -2.06
CA PRO A 14 -10.42 12.63 -2.66
C PRO A 14 -9.56 12.23 -3.88
N ALA A 15 -8.87 13.20 -4.50
CA ALA A 15 -7.95 12.91 -5.61
C ALA A 15 -6.66 12.27 -5.06
N PHE A 16 -6.12 12.81 -3.97
CA PHE A 16 -4.96 12.23 -3.29
C PHE A 16 -5.22 10.82 -2.76
N SER A 17 -6.39 10.55 -2.18
CA SER A 17 -6.67 9.22 -1.63
C SER A 17 -6.74 8.15 -2.73
N ARG A 18 -7.36 8.47 -3.87
CA ARG A 18 -7.36 7.63 -5.08
C ARG A 18 -5.96 7.44 -5.64
N GLU A 19 -5.20 8.50 -5.78
CA GLU A 19 -3.82 8.44 -6.29
C GLU A 19 -2.93 7.56 -5.40
N LEU A 20 -3.03 7.73 -4.08
CA LEU A 20 -2.29 6.92 -3.12
C LEU A 20 -2.68 5.44 -3.19
N ARG A 21 -3.98 5.15 -3.34
CA ARG A 21 -4.46 3.77 -3.55
C ARG A 21 -3.91 3.18 -4.84
N ASP A 22 -3.94 3.93 -5.94
CA ASP A 22 -3.42 3.47 -7.24
C ASP A 22 -1.91 3.18 -7.17
N GLN A 23 -1.15 4.04 -6.50
CA GLN A 23 0.30 3.83 -6.29
C GLN A 23 0.58 2.55 -5.48
N LEU A 24 -0.20 2.29 -4.43
CA LEU A 24 -0.06 1.06 -3.63
C LEU A 24 -0.44 -0.19 -4.45
N VAL A 25 -1.51 -0.14 -5.24
CA VAL A 25 -1.89 -1.24 -6.14
C VAL A 25 -0.80 -1.52 -7.18
N GLN A 26 -0.22 -0.47 -7.77
CA GLN A 26 0.89 -0.61 -8.71
C GLN A 26 2.13 -1.22 -8.05
N ALA A 27 2.50 -0.75 -6.85
CA ALA A 27 3.63 -1.29 -6.09
C ALA A 27 3.42 -2.77 -5.73
N LEU A 28 2.22 -3.14 -5.26
CA LEU A 28 1.89 -4.54 -4.98
C LEU A 28 1.96 -5.40 -6.23
N GLY A 29 1.45 -4.90 -7.36
CA GLY A 29 1.54 -5.58 -8.64
C GLY A 29 2.99 -5.80 -9.10
N ALA A 30 3.89 -4.83 -8.86
CA ALA A 30 5.30 -4.98 -9.15
C ALA A 30 5.96 -6.05 -8.27
N VAL A 31 5.77 -5.98 -6.95
CA VAL A 31 6.33 -6.95 -6.00
C VAL A 31 5.80 -8.36 -6.26
N LYS A 32 4.52 -8.52 -6.60
CA LYS A 32 3.94 -9.84 -6.97
C LYS A 32 4.56 -10.40 -8.24
N ARG A 33 4.88 -9.56 -9.24
CA ARG A 33 5.60 -10.01 -10.44
C ARG A 33 7.02 -10.48 -10.10
N ASP A 34 7.72 -9.80 -9.19
CA ASP A 34 9.06 -10.19 -8.77
C ASP A 34 9.05 -11.49 -7.96
N LEU A 35 8.06 -11.67 -7.09
CA LEU A 35 7.80 -12.95 -6.40
C LEU A 35 7.58 -14.12 -7.37
N LEU A 36 6.83 -13.90 -8.46
CA LEU A 36 6.57 -14.91 -9.48
C LEU A 36 7.78 -15.17 -10.39
N ARG A 37 8.59 -14.16 -10.67
CA ARG A 37 9.82 -14.28 -11.47
C ARG A 37 10.85 -15.20 -10.77
N GLY A 38 10.77 -15.29 -9.44
CA GLY A 38 11.68 -16.08 -8.64
C GLY A 38 13.00 -15.35 -8.41
N GLY A 39 13.65 -15.68 -7.30
CA GLY A 39 14.90 -15.08 -6.85
C GLY A 39 15.54 -15.95 -5.78
N THR A 40 16.54 -15.41 -5.09
CA THR A 40 17.10 -16.10 -3.92
C THR A 40 16.08 -16.14 -2.78
N THR A 41 16.26 -17.07 -1.84
CA THR A 41 15.39 -17.17 -0.65
C THR A 41 15.36 -15.88 0.17
N GLN A 42 16.44 -15.09 0.16
CA GLN A 42 16.48 -13.81 0.84
C GLN A 42 15.61 -12.76 0.12
N GLN A 43 15.75 -12.64 -1.20
CA GLN A 43 14.91 -11.74 -2.01
C GLN A 43 13.44 -12.09 -1.90
N PHE A 44 13.11 -13.39 -1.87
CA PHE A 44 11.73 -13.83 -1.67
C PHE A 44 11.15 -13.35 -0.34
N ARG A 45 11.90 -13.46 0.77
CA ARG A 45 11.45 -12.96 2.08
C ARG A 45 11.27 -11.44 2.08
N GLU A 46 12.20 -10.71 1.47
CA GLU A 46 12.14 -9.25 1.37
C GLU A 46 10.92 -8.81 0.56
N TRP A 47 10.67 -9.43 -0.60
CA TRP A 47 9.49 -9.15 -1.41
C TRP A 47 8.19 -9.56 -0.71
N GLN A 48 8.18 -10.67 0.03
CA GLN A 48 7.01 -11.08 0.79
C GLN A 48 6.69 -10.06 1.91
N GLN A 49 7.71 -9.60 2.64
CA GLN A 49 7.53 -8.56 3.64
C GLN A 49 7.05 -7.24 3.03
N GLN A 50 7.55 -6.87 1.85
CA GLN A 50 7.07 -5.68 1.12
C GLN A 50 5.61 -5.82 0.68
N ALA A 51 5.21 -7.00 0.17
CA ALA A 51 3.83 -7.26 -0.22
C ALA A 51 2.89 -7.15 0.99
N ASP A 52 3.26 -7.75 2.12
CA ASP A 52 2.48 -7.69 3.36
C ASP A 52 2.35 -6.24 3.88
N ALA A 53 3.42 -5.45 3.81
CA ALA A 53 3.40 -4.05 4.22
C ALA A 53 2.49 -3.18 3.33
N ILE A 54 2.50 -3.41 2.01
CA ILE A 54 1.64 -2.68 1.08
C ILE A 54 0.17 -3.06 1.29
N GLU A 55 -0.13 -4.35 1.48
CA GLU A 55 -1.48 -4.82 1.79
C GLU A 55 -2.00 -4.27 3.12
N ALA A 56 -1.14 -4.19 4.15
CA ALA A 56 -1.48 -3.53 5.41
C ALA A 56 -1.78 -2.03 5.21
N GLY A 57 -0.97 -1.33 4.41
CA GLY A 57 -1.20 0.08 4.07
C GLY A 57 -2.55 0.33 3.39
N MET A 58 -2.95 -0.54 2.46
CA MET A 58 -4.26 -0.45 1.82
C MET A 58 -5.42 -0.67 2.81
N LYS A 59 -5.28 -1.62 3.76
CA LYS A 59 -6.30 -1.84 4.80
C LYS A 59 -6.44 -0.62 5.73
N ILE A 60 -5.32 0.02 6.08
CA ILE A 60 -5.33 1.25 6.89
C ILE A 60 -6.05 2.37 6.13
N LEU A 61 -5.78 2.53 4.82
CA LEU A 61 -6.50 3.50 3.99
C LEU A 61 -8.00 3.26 3.97
N GLU A 62 -8.44 2.02 3.76
CA GLU A 62 -9.86 1.67 3.75
C GLU A 62 -10.53 1.93 5.11
N GLN A 63 -9.82 1.72 6.22
CA GLN A 63 -10.32 2.05 7.55
C GLN A 63 -10.45 3.54 7.79
N ILE A 64 -9.56 4.37 7.23
CA ILE A 64 -9.59 5.83 7.37
C ILE A 64 -10.64 6.46 6.44
N GLU A 65 -10.85 5.93 5.24
CA GLU A 65 -11.88 6.41 4.30
C GLU A 65 -13.31 6.00 4.71
N GLY A 66 -13.46 4.87 5.41
CA GLY A 66 -14.76 4.35 5.86
C GLY A 66 -15.18 4.73 7.29
N ALA A 67 -14.32 5.43 8.04
CA ALA A 67 -14.58 5.93 9.40
C ALA A 67 -15.11 7.37 9.39
#